data_AF-A0A927Z935-F1
#
_entry.id   AF-A0A927Z935-F1
#
_cell.length_a   1.000
_cell.length_b   1.000
_cell.length_c   1.000
_cell.angle_alpha   90.00
_cell.angle_beta   90.00
_cell.angle_gamma   90.00
#
_symmetry.space_group_name_H-M   'P 1'
#
loop_
_entity.id
_entity.type
_entity.pdbx_description
1 polymer ?
#
loop_
_entity_poly.entity_id
_entity_poly.type
_entity_poly.pdbx_seq_one_letter_code
_entity_poly.pdbx_strand_id
1 'polypeptide(L)' 'MKKKLALLMAVLTVAFSLVACSGITHCKQCDDKVYEDGLCKYHYEVNSVKEKVDSVGKDIFDLLDKE' A
#
# COMPACT_ATOMS: atom_id res chain seq x y z
N MET A 1 -23.28 22.78 24.26
CA MET A 1 -23.15 21.70 23.24
C MET A 1 -21.83 21.71 22.48
N LYS A 2 -21.25 22.87 22.13
CA LYS A 2 -19.96 22.99 21.40
C LYS A 2 -18.76 22.26 22.06
N LYS A 3 -18.67 22.28 23.39
CA LYS A 3 -17.59 21.61 24.15
C LYS A 3 -17.64 20.07 24.07
N LYS A 4 -18.84 19.49 23.98
CA LYS A 4 -19.04 18.04 23.85
C LYS A 4 -18.67 17.54 22.45
N LEU A 5 -18.94 18.36 21.42
CA LEU A 5 -18.56 18.07 20.04
C LEU A 5 -17.03 18.09 19.84
N ALA A 6 -16.34 19.07 20.45
CA ALA A 6 -14.88 19.15 20.39
C ALA A 6 -14.19 17.93 21.05
N LEU A 7 -14.74 17.44 22.16
CA LEU A 7 -14.23 16.24 22.82
C LEU A 7 -14.41 14.97 21.96
N LEU A 8 -15.55 14.83 21.28
CA LEU A 8 -15.79 13.69 20.38
C LEU A 8 -14.81 13.69 19.20
N MET A 9 -14.54 14.86 18.62
CA MET A 9 -13.56 15.00 17.53
C MET A 9 -12.13 14.66 17.99
N ALA A 10 -11.76 15.06 19.22
CA ALA A 10 -10.45 14.73 19.79
C ALA A 10 -10.27 13.24 20.09
N VAL A 11 -11.32 12.53 20.52
CA VAL A 11 -11.27 11.07 20.72
C VAL A 11 -11.14 10.35 19.38
N LEU A 12 -11.81 10.85 18.34
CA LEU A 12 -11.79 10.24 17.02
C LEU A 12 -10.38 10.31 16.37
N THR A 13 -9.68 11.43 16.51
CA THR A 13 -8.31 11.59 15.97
C THR A 13 -7.30 10.67 16.65
N VAL A 14 -7.44 10.43 17.96
CA VAL A 14 -6.60 9.48 18.71
C VAL A 14 -6.89 8.03 18.30
N ALA A 15 -8.15 7.68 18.00
CA ALA A 15 -8.50 6.35 17.52
C ALA A 15 -7.91 6.05 16.13
N PHE A 16 -7.95 7.01 15.20
CA PHE A 16 -7.37 6.84 13.85
C PHE A 16 -5.83 6.71 13.86
N SER A 17 -5.14 7.33 14.81
CA SER A 17 -3.69 7.21 14.92
C SER A 17 -3.24 5.82 15.42
N LEU A 18 -4.07 5.11 16.19
CA LEU A 18 -3.78 3.74 16.63
C LEU A 18 -3.89 2.72 15.49
N VAL A 19 -4.83 2.90 14.56
CA VAL A 19 -4.99 2.00 13.39
C VAL A 19 -3.79 2.08 12.44
N ALA A 20 -3.10 3.23 12.40
CA ALA A 20 -1.85 3.39 11.64
C ALA A 20 -0.64 2.71 12.31
N CYS A 21 -0.67 2.49 13.63
CA CYS A 21 0.41 1.84 14.38
C CYS A 21 0.27 0.31 14.51
N SER A 22 -0.91 -0.26 14.22
CA SER A 22 -1.12 -1.71 14.07
C SER A 22 -0.65 -2.21 12.70
N GLY A 23 0.47 -1.66 12.23
CA GLY A 23 0.98 -1.81 10.86
C GLY A 23 1.11 -3.26 10.45
N ILE A 24 0.95 -3.49 9.15
CA ILE A 24 1.14 -4.79 8.50
C ILE A 24 2.48 -5.38 8.98
N THR A 25 2.45 -6.41 9.83
CA THR A 25 3.66 -7.05 10.39
C THR A 25 4.22 -8.12 9.47
N HIS A 26 3.34 -8.71 8.64
CA HIS A 26 3.65 -9.79 7.70
C HIS A 26 3.38 -9.36 6.26
N CYS A 27 4.19 -9.84 5.33
CA CYS A 27 4.02 -9.56 3.92
C CYS A 27 2.58 -9.89 3.46
N LYS A 28 2.03 -9.05 2.56
CA LYS A 28 0.71 -9.29 1.95
C LYS A 28 0.60 -10.64 1.21
N GLN A 29 1.72 -11.27 0.87
CA GLN A 29 1.81 -12.47 0.04
C GLN A 29 2.46 -13.67 0.74
N CYS A 30 3.07 -13.48 1.92
CA CYS A 30 3.66 -14.56 2.72
C CYS A 30 3.79 -14.14 4.19
N ASP A 31 4.14 -15.08 5.07
CA ASP A 31 4.26 -14.82 6.51
C ASP A 31 5.58 -14.12 6.92
N ASP A 32 6.42 -13.73 5.96
CA ASP A 32 7.68 -13.02 6.24
C ASP A 32 7.44 -11.60 6.75
N LYS A 33 8.43 -11.04 7.44
CA LYS A 33 8.37 -9.66 7.93
C LYS A 33 8.26 -8.66 6.78
N VAL A 34 7.43 -7.62 6.96
CA VAL A 34 7.33 -6.52 6.02
C VAL A 34 8.64 -5.75 5.92
N TYR A 35 9.01 -5.41 4.69
CA TYR A 35 10.10 -4.51 4.32
C TYR A 35 9.55 -3.15 3.86
N GLU A 36 8.95 -3.09 2.66
CA GLU A 36 8.38 -1.87 2.05
C GLU A 36 7.04 -2.20 1.37
N ASP A 37 6.12 -1.23 1.31
CA ASP A 37 4.78 -1.36 0.70
C ASP A 37 3.89 -2.51 1.21
N GLY A 38 4.18 -3.01 2.40
CA GLY A 38 3.54 -4.20 2.97
C GLY A 38 4.01 -5.51 2.33
N LEU A 39 5.12 -5.52 1.61
CA LEU A 39 5.76 -6.70 1.02
C LEU A 39 7.06 -7.03 1.77
N CYS A 40 7.44 -8.31 1.78
CA CYS A 40 8.80 -8.69 2.16
C CYS A 40 9.76 -8.32 1.03
N LYS A 41 11.06 -8.26 1.32
CA LYS A 41 12.09 -7.86 0.34
C LYS A 41 11.99 -8.61 -0.99
N TYR A 42 11.80 -9.93 -0.93
CA TYR A 42 11.65 -10.77 -2.12
C TYR A 42 10.44 -10.36 -2.97
N HIS A 43 9.26 -10.25 -2.36
CA HIS A 43 8.04 -9.87 -3.07
C HIS A 43 8.07 -8.42 -3.56
N TYR A 44 8.76 -7.51 -2.87
CA TYR A 44 8.98 -6.14 -3.32
C TYR A 44 9.83 -6.11 -4.61
N GLU A 45 10.95 -6.83 -4.63
CA GLU A 45 11.82 -6.92 -5.80
C GLU A 45 11.09 -7.55 -6.99
N VAL A 46 10.37 -8.66 -6.77
CA VAL A 46 9.56 -9.30 -7.81
C VAL A 46 8.47 -8.36 -8.34
N ASN A 47 7.78 -7.63 -7.46
CA ASN A 47 6.75 -6.68 -7.88
C ASN A 47 7.35 -5.57 -8.75
N SER A 48 8.50 -5.02 -8.38
CA SER A 48 9.18 -3.97 -9.15
C SER A 48 9.59 -4.43 -10.55
N VAL A 49 10.00 -5.70 -10.69
CA VAL A 49 10.33 -6.30 -11.99
C VAL A 49 9.07 -6.54 -12.80
N LYS A 50 8.01 -7.06 -12.18
CA LYS A 50 6.72 -7.31 -12.82
C LYS A 50 6.14 -6.01 -13.41
N GLU A 51 6.14 -4.92 -12.64
CA GLU A 51 5.64 -3.63 -13.12
C GLU A 51 6.39 -3.11 -14.35
N LYS A 52 7.72 -3.30 -14.39
CA LYS A 52 8.54 -2.95 -15.55
C LYS A 52 8.20 -3.80 -16.77
N VAL A 53 8.06 -5.11 -16.59
CA VAL A 53 7.69 -6.03 -17.68
C VAL A 53 6.28 -5.72 -18.19
N ASP A 54 5.33 -5.47 -17.30
CA ASP A 54 3.95 -5.13 -17.63
C ASP A 54 3.84 -3.76 -18.32
N SER A 55 4.75 -2.83 -18.04
CA SER A 55 4.84 -1.54 -18.75
C SER A 55 5.36 -1.73 -20.17
N VAL A 56 6.49 -2.43 -20.32
CA VAL A 56 7.08 -2.71 -21.65
C VAL A 56 6.10 -3.49 -22.52
N GLY A 57 5.38 -4.47 -21.94
CA GLY A 57 4.35 -5.21 -22.66
C GLY A 57 3.26 -4.28 -23.21
N LYS A 58 2.72 -3.38 -22.38
CA LYS A 58 1.70 -2.41 -22.81
C LYS A 58 2.24 -1.48 -23.90
N ASP A 59 3.45 -0.95 -23.75
CA ASP A 59 4.06 -0.07 -24.75
C ASP A 59 4.18 -0.76 -26.11
N ILE A 60 4.54 -2.05 -26.15
CA ILE A 60 4.61 -2.84 -27.39
C ILE A 60 3.21 -3.04 -27.98
N PHE A 61 2.21 -3.42 -27.17
CA PHE A 61 0.84 -3.57 -27.66
C PHE A 61 0.28 -2.27 -28.21
N ASP A 62 0.52 -1.15 -27.54
CA ASP A 62 0.09 0.18 -27.96
C ASP A 62 0.77 0.66 -29.25
N LEU A 63 1.95 0.12 -29.59
CA LEU A 63 2.60 0.34 -30.88
C LEU A 63 1.97 -0.50 -31.98
N LEU A 64 1.66 -1.77 -31.70
CA LEU A 64 1.04 -2.69 -32.67
C LEU A 64 -0.41 -2.34 -33.00
N ASP A 65 -1.17 -1.78 -32.05
CA ASP A 65 -2.57 -1.37 -32.27
C ASP A 65 -2.69 -0.08 -33.10
N LYS A 66 -1.59 0.69 -33.24
CA LYS A 66 -1.56 1.94 -34.01
C LYS A 66 -1.15 1.78 -35.48
N GLU A 67 -0.82 0.56 -35.92
CA GLU A 67 -0.59 0.21 -37.34
C GLU A 67 -1.88 -0.26 -38.01
#